data_AF-A0A257W205-F1
#
_entry.id   AF-A0A257W205-F1
#
_cell.length_a   1.000
_cell.length_b   1.000
_cell.length_c   1.000
_cell.angle_alpha   90.00
_cell.angle_beta   90.00
_cell.angle_gamma   90.00
#
_symmetry.space_group_name_H-M   'P 1'
#
loop_
_entity.id
_entity.type
_entity.pdbx_description
1 polymer ?
#
loop_
_entity_poly.entity_id
_entity_poly.type
_entity_poly.pdbx_seq_one_letter_code
_entity_poly.pdbx_strand_id
1 'polypeptide(L)'
;MIKPAALLLTLATFVSAADTPKMPARKPAMAVNPLDAKNTDTGKPPPPEDPALAKYFMEEKSAPLPPVTAAVDTALPLTLHKGDHVVFIGNTLFDRGAQFPHFEAMLLKGHANKQLVVRTLAWSADEVDLMPRPTN
;
A
#
# COMPACT_ATOMS: atom_id res chain seq x y z
N MET A 1 -20.15 62.45 18.46
CA MET A 1 -19.61 61.72 19.62
C MET A 1 -20.51 60.51 19.89
N ILE A 2 -20.33 59.42 19.13
CA ILE A 2 -21.03 58.13 19.32
C ILE A 2 -20.07 57.04 18.83
N LYS A 3 -19.55 56.20 19.73
CA LYS A 3 -18.72 55.03 19.39
C LYS A 3 -19.66 53.85 19.09
N PRO A 4 -19.45 53.07 18.01
CA PRO A 4 -20.15 51.80 17.88
C PRO A 4 -19.43 50.75 18.72
N ALA A 5 -20.18 50.08 19.59
CA ALA A 5 -19.70 48.99 20.43
C ALA A 5 -19.40 47.76 19.56
N ALA A 6 -18.15 47.29 19.62
CA ALA A 6 -17.75 46.02 19.03
C ALA A 6 -18.29 44.88 19.92
N LEU A 7 -19.25 44.12 19.39
CA LEU A 7 -19.74 42.89 19.99
C LEU A 7 -18.73 41.78 19.69
N LEU A 8 -17.86 41.48 20.66
CA LEU A 8 -16.91 40.37 20.58
C LEU A 8 -17.66 39.06 20.87
N LEU A 9 -17.96 38.28 19.82
CA LEU A 9 -18.51 36.95 19.96
C LEU A 9 -17.35 35.96 20.20
N THR A 10 -17.08 35.64 21.47
CA THR A 10 -16.11 34.59 21.83
C THR A 10 -16.68 33.23 21.47
N LEU A 11 -16.16 32.65 20.38
CA LEU A 11 -16.43 31.29 19.96
C LEU A 11 -15.62 30.34 20.87
N ALA A 12 -16.29 29.71 21.85
CA ALA A 12 -15.68 28.69 22.68
C ALA A 12 -15.41 27.43 21.83
N THR A 13 -14.16 27.17 21.50
CA THR A 13 -13.73 25.92 20.88
C THR A 13 -13.76 24.81 21.93
N PHE A 14 -14.82 23.99 21.92
CA PHE A 14 -14.80 22.69 22.58
C PHE A 14 -13.86 21.77 21.81
N VAL A 15 -12.63 21.59 22.32
CA VAL A 15 -11.75 20.49 21.90
C VAL A 15 -12.34 19.22 22.51
N SER A 16 -13.07 18.47 21.70
CA SER A 16 -13.40 17.08 22.05
C SER A 16 -12.11 16.29 22.02
N ALA A 17 -11.65 15.84 23.19
CA ALA A 17 -10.61 14.83 23.29
C ALA A 17 -11.18 13.54 22.71
N ALA A 18 -10.89 13.26 21.44
CA ALA A 18 -11.13 11.96 20.87
C ALA A 18 -10.19 10.98 21.59
N ASP A 19 -10.77 10.10 22.41
CA ASP A 19 -10.08 8.93 22.92
C ASP A 19 -9.46 8.19 21.74
N THR A 20 -8.13 8.21 21.64
CA THR A 20 -7.41 7.40 20.68
C THR A 20 -7.77 5.93 20.95
N PRO A 21 -8.34 5.19 19.97
CA PRO A 21 -8.66 3.79 20.17
C PRO A 21 -7.36 3.06 20.47
N LYS A 22 -7.26 2.52 21.69
CA LYS A 22 -6.12 1.68 22.11
C LYS A 22 -6.16 0.42 21.26
N MET A 23 -5.39 0.42 20.17
CA MET A 23 -5.24 -0.75 19.31
C MET A 23 -4.89 -1.97 20.18
N PRO A 24 -5.60 -3.10 20.05
CA PRO A 24 -5.28 -4.29 20.80
C PRO A 24 -3.83 -4.69 20.48
N ALA A 25 -3.03 -4.95 21.53
CA ALA A 25 -1.66 -5.37 21.38
C ALA A 25 -1.60 -6.56 20.41
N ARG A 26 -0.91 -6.37 19.28
CA ARG A 26 -0.70 -7.43 18.29
C ARG A 26 -0.11 -8.62 19.04
N LYS A 27 -0.80 -9.77 19.02
CA LYS A 27 -0.24 -11.00 19.60
C LYS A 27 1.15 -11.16 18.98
N PRO A 28 2.21 -11.35 19.79
CA PRO A 28 3.54 -11.53 19.24
C PRO A 28 3.47 -12.67 18.22
N ALA A 29 4.13 -12.47 17.07
CA ALA A 29 4.36 -13.56 16.12
C ALA A 29 4.80 -14.80 16.91
N MET A 30 4.26 -15.97 16.56
CA MET A 30 4.54 -17.24 17.24
C MET A 30 6.01 -17.29 17.68
N ALA A 31 6.25 -17.64 18.95
CA ALA A 31 7.61 -17.73 19.49
C ALA A 31 8.45 -18.63 18.58
N VAL A 32 9.38 -18.03 17.84
CA VAL A 32 10.26 -18.74 16.91
C VAL A 32 11.13 -19.67 17.75
N ASN A 33 11.10 -20.96 17.44
CA ASN A 33 11.91 -21.93 18.18
C ASN A 33 13.39 -21.62 17.94
N PRO A 34 14.17 -21.26 18.97
CA PRO A 34 15.58 -20.94 18.81
C PRO A 34 16.42 -22.14 18.36
N LEU A 35 15.91 -23.37 18.52
CA LEU A 35 16.53 -24.61 18.06
C LEU A 35 16.11 -25.01 16.63
N ASP A 36 15.32 -24.18 15.94
CA ASP A 36 15.02 -24.42 14.52
C ASP A 36 16.30 -24.34 13.67
N ALA A 37 16.40 -25.21 12.67
CA ALA A 37 17.48 -25.23 11.70
C ALA A 37 17.61 -23.90 10.96
N LYS A 38 16.51 -23.15 10.85
CA LYS A 38 16.49 -21.81 10.24
C LYS A 38 17.18 -20.72 11.08
N ASN A 39 17.36 -20.96 12.37
CA ASN A 39 17.95 -19.99 13.31
C ASN A 39 19.30 -20.46 13.88
N THR A 40 19.85 -21.55 13.34
CA THR A 40 21.16 -22.06 13.71
C THR A 40 22.17 -21.73 12.63
N ASP A 41 23.21 -20.99 12.98
CA ASP A 41 24.31 -20.70 12.08
C ASP A 41 24.99 -22.02 11.70
N THR A 42 25.07 -22.29 10.41
CA THR A 42 25.65 -23.52 9.88
C THR A 42 27.18 -23.51 9.95
N GLY A 43 27.81 -22.37 10.26
CA GLY A 43 29.27 -22.21 10.40
C GLY A 43 30.04 -22.50 9.09
N LYS A 44 29.32 -22.70 7.99
CA LYS A 44 29.87 -22.92 6.66
C LYS A 44 30.05 -21.56 5.99
N PRO A 45 31.19 -21.32 5.33
CA PRO A 45 31.36 -20.09 4.56
C PRO A 45 30.28 -20.02 3.46
N PRO A 46 29.80 -18.82 3.13
CA PRO A 46 28.87 -18.65 2.02
C PRO A 46 29.51 -19.20 0.73
N PRO A 47 28.70 -19.78 -0.18
CA PRO A 47 29.20 -20.19 -1.49
C PRO A 47 29.91 -19.04 -2.21
N PRO A 48 31.01 -19.30 -2.95
CA PRO A 48 31.67 -18.26 -3.73
C PRO A 48 30.70 -17.62 -4.73
N GLU A 49 30.56 -16.31 -4.68
CA GLU A 49 29.73 -15.56 -5.63
C GLU A 49 30.44 -15.40 -6.97
N ASP A 50 29.79 -15.82 -8.05
CA ASP A 50 30.31 -15.61 -9.41
C ASP A 50 30.05 -14.15 -9.82
N PRO A 51 31.08 -13.34 -10.17
CA PRO A 51 30.91 -11.97 -10.64
C PRO A 51 30.00 -11.86 -11.87
N ALA A 52 29.92 -12.90 -12.71
CA ALA A 52 29.05 -12.94 -13.88
C ALA A 52 27.56 -13.06 -13.51
N LEU A 53 27.24 -13.61 -12.33
CA LEU A 53 25.87 -13.76 -11.82
C LEU A 53 25.50 -12.64 -10.85
N ALA A 54 26.47 -12.09 -10.12
CA ALA A 54 26.28 -11.02 -9.14
C ALA A 54 25.53 -9.80 -9.73
N LYS A 55 25.76 -9.48 -11.01
CA LYS A 55 25.04 -8.39 -11.71
C LYS A 55 23.52 -8.56 -11.81
N TYR A 56 23.00 -9.77 -11.65
CA TYR A 56 21.57 -10.07 -11.69
C TYR A 56 20.97 -10.25 -10.29
N PHE A 57 21.80 -10.24 -9.26
CA PHE A 57 21.38 -10.42 -7.89
C PHE A 57 20.76 -9.12 -7.36
N MET A 58 19.57 -9.21 -6.78
CA MET A 58 18.87 -8.09 -6.13
C MET A 58 18.65 -8.46 -4.67
N GLU A 59 19.42 -7.87 -3.77
CA GLU A 59 19.22 -8.04 -2.33
C GLU A 59 18.13 -7.10 -1.84
N GLU A 60 17.33 -7.55 -0.87
CA GLU A 60 16.34 -6.70 -0.21
C GLU A 60 16.95 -5.38 0.31
N LYS A 61 18.20 -5.43 0.81
CA LYS A 61 18.92 -4.27 1.36
C LYS A 61 19.46 -3.32 0.29
N SER A 62 19.76 -3.83 -0.90
CA SER A 62 20.39 -3.06 -1.98
C SER A 62 19.42 -2.70 -3.10
N ALA A 63 18.22 -3.27 -3.10
CA ALA A 63 17.22 -3.05 -4.14
C ALA A 63 16.76 -1.58 -4.14
N PRO A 64 16.72 -0.91 -5.31
CA PRO A 64 16.23 0.45 -5.40
C PRO A 64 14.73 0.49 -5.12
N LEU A 65 14.34 1.18 -4.04
CA LEU A 65 12.93 1.47 -3.76
C LEU A 65 12.42 2.58 -4.70
N PRO A 66 11.14 2.57 -5.09
CA PRO A 66 10.55 3.67 -5.82
C PRO A 66 10.61 4.96 -4.99
N PRO A 67 10.84 6.13 -5.63
CA PRO A 67 10.85 7.39 -4.93
C PRO A 67 9.49 7.67 -4.29
N VAL A 68 9.49 8.10 -3.03
CA VAL A 68 8.28 8.53 -2.33
C VAL A 68 7.76 9.81 -2.98
N THR A 69 6.50 9.79 -3.43
CA THR A 69 5.84 10.96 -4.01
C THR A 69 4.87 11.58 -3.01
N ALA A 70 4.63 12.90 -3.13
CA ALA A 70 3.57 13.56 -2.39
C ALA A 70 2.19 13.05 -2.85
N ALA A 71 1.24 13.03 -1.92
CA ALA A 71 -0.15 12.79 -2.25
C ALA A 71 -0.67 13.92 -3.16
N VAL A 72 -1.44 13.55 -4.18
CA VAL A 72 -2.07 14.50 -5.10
C VAL A 72 -3.57 14.51 -4.80
N ASP A 73 -4.14 15.71 -4.67
CA ASP A 73 -5.58 15.86 -4.51
C ASP A 73 -6.30 15.32 -5.75
N THR A 74 -7.23 14.40 -5.53
CA THR A 74 -8.05 13.83 -6.60
C THR A 74 -9.43 14.47 -6.59
N ALA A 75 -9.93 14.81 -7.78
CA ALA A 75 -11.27 15.33 -7.98
C ALA A 75 -12.05 14.41 -8.92
N LEU A 76 -13.37 14.37 -8.73
CA LEU A 76 -14.27 13.72 -9.67
C LEU A 76 -14.79 14.75 -10.70
N PRO A 77 -14.87 14.38 -11.99
CA PRO A 77 -14.46 13.11 -12.57
C PRO A 77 -12.92 12.96 -12.63
N LEU A 78 -12.43 11.75 -12.36
CA LEU A 78 -11.00 11.45 -12.39
C LEU A 78 -10.43 11.63 -13.80
N THR A 79 -9.41 12.47 -13.93
CA THR A 79 -8.74 12.71 -15.22
C THR A 79 -7.61 11.72 -15.41
N LEU A 80 -7.74 10.85 -16.43
CA LEU A 80 -6.69 9.89 -16.82
C LEU A 80 -5.83 10.47 -17.95
N HIS A 81 -4.51 10.31 -17.83
CA HIS A 81 -3.52 10.69 -18.83
C HIS A 81 -3.00 9.48 -19.61
N LYS A 82 -2.23 9.77 -20.66
CA LYS A 82 -1.63 8.73 -21.49
C LYS A 82 -0.52 8.02 -20.71
N GLY A 83 -0.56 6.69 -20.67
CA GLY A 83 0.42 5.86 -19.97
C GLY A 83 0.16 5.70 -18.47
N ASP A 84 -0.99 6.16 -17.97
CA ASP A 84 -1.34 6.01 -16.56
C ASP A 84 -1.48 4.52 -16.17
N HIS A 85 -1.01 4.21 -14.96
CA HIS A 85 -1.16 2.90 -14.35
C HIS A 85 -2.38 2.88 -13.44
N VAL A 86 -3.40 2.12 -13.81
CA VAL A 86 -4.60 1.91 -13.01
C VAL A 86 -4.43 0.61 -12.22
N VAL A 87 -4.42 0.73 -10.89
CA VAL A 87 -4.20 -0.41 -9.99
C VAL A 87 -5.47 -0.69 -9.19
N PHE A 88 -6.00 -1.91 -9.28
CA PHE A 88 -7.06 -2.36 -8.39
C PHE A 88 -6.46 -2.97 -7.13
N ILE A 89 -6.78 -2.35 -6.00
CA ILE A 89 -6.41 -2.82 -4.66
C ILE A 89 -7.68 -3.26 -3.97
N GLY A 90 -7.66 -4.44 -3.37
CA GLY A 90 -8.78 -4.95 -2.61
C GLY A 90 -8.64 -6.45 -2.36
N ASN A 91 -9.78 -7.11 -2.22
CA ASN A 91 -9.84 -8.49 -1.79
C ASN A 91 -10.40 -9.42 -2.89
N THR A 92 -11.04 -10.51 -2.46
CA THR A 92 -11.71 -11.50 -3.30
C THR A 92 -12.54 -10.91 -4.45
N LEU A 93 -13.17 -9.73 -4.28
CA LEU A 93 -13.91 -9.08 -5.36
C LEU A 93 -13.04 -8.82 -6.60
N PHE A 94 -11.91 -8.13 -6.42
CA PHE A 94 -11.00 -7.81 -7.52
C PHE A 94 -10.11 -9.00 -7.92
N ASP A 95 -9.82 -9.89 -6.98
CA ASP A 95 -9.08 -11.12 -7.25
C ASP A 95 -9.89 -12.09 -8.15
N ARG A 96 -11.22 -12.18 -7.94
CA ARG A 96 -12.12 -12.93 -8.84
C ARG A 96 -12.48 -12.14 -10.10
N GLY A 97 -12.55 -10.81 -10.02
CA GLY A 97 -12.76 -9.94 -11.17
C GLY A 97 -11.75 -10.17 -12.30
N ALA A 98 -10.51 -10.53 -11.98
CA ALA A 98 -9.50 -10.88 -12.98
C ALA A 98 -9.85 -12.09 -13.85
N GLN A 99 -10.73 -13.00 -13.41
CA GLN A 99 -11.20 -14.13 -14.22
C GLN A 99 -12.14 -13.66 -15.34
N PHE A 100 -12.89 -12.59 -15.10
CA PHE A 100 -13.85 -12.01 -16.04
C PHE A 100 -13.66 -10.48 -16.08
N PRO A 101 -12.61 -10.00 -16.77
CA PRO A 101 -12.13 -8.62 -16.67
C PRO A 101 -13.00 -7.64 -17.48
N HIS A 102 -14.30 -7.63 -17.21
CA HIS A 102 -15.28 -6.80 -17.91
C HIS A 102 -15.04 -5.31 -17.63
N PHE A 103 -14.70 -4.95 -16.40
CA PHE A 103 -14.46 -3.57 -16.02
C PHE A 103 -13.19 -3.02 -16.67
N GLU A 104 -12.11 -3.78 -16.64
CA GLU A 104 -10.83 -3.52 -17.30
C GLU A 104 -11.05 -3.31 -18.81
N ALA A 105 -11.80 -4.21 -19.45
CA ALA A 105 -12.09 -4.13 -20.87
C ALA A 105 -12.91 -2.87 -21.21
N MET A 106 -13.91 -2.52 -20.40
CA MET A 106 -14.68 -1.27 -20.58
C MET A 106 -13.82 -0.03 -20.36
N LEU A 107 -12.96 -0.03 -19.33
CA LEU A 107 -12.05 1.05 -19.01
C LEU A 107 -11.09 1.31 -20.18
N LEU A 108 -10.46 0.25 -20.69
CA LEU A 108 -9.57 0.31 -21.85
C LEU A 108 -10.31 0.75 -23.11
N LYS A 109 -11.52 0.21 -23.36
CA LYS A 109 -12.36 0.60 -24.50
C LYS A 109 -12.76 2.08 -24.44
N GLY A 110 -13.14 2.59 -23.27
CA GLY A 110 -13.50 4.00 -23.07
C GLY A 110 -12.32 4.97 -23.20
N HIS A 111 -11.09 4.47 -23.09
CA HIS A 111 -9.85 5.25 -23.07
C HIS A 111 -8.79 4.70 -24.03
N ALA A 112 -9.22 4.19 -25.20
CA ALA A 112 -8.36 3.44 -26.11
C ALA A 112 -7.11 4.21 -26.58
N ASN A 113 -7.19 5.55 -26.67
CA ASN A 113 -6.08 6.42 -27.06
C ASN A 113 -5.08 6.71 -25.92
N LYS A 114 -5.40 6.34 -24.67
CA LYS A 114 -4.59 6.67 -23.49
C LYS A 114 -3.54 5.61 -23.15
N GLN A 115 -3.51 4.45 -23.80
CA GLN A 115 -2.49 3.41 -23.54
C GLN A 115 -2.36 3.10 -22.03
N LEU A 116 -3.49 2.96 -21.34
CA LEU A 116 -3.52 2.71 -19.90
C LEU A 116 -2.92 1.33 -19.60
N VAL A 117 -2.20 1.23 -18.48
CA VAL A 117 -1.72 -0.06 -17.94
C VAL A 117 -2.60 -0.43 -16.77
N VAL A 118 -3.33 -1.54 -16.87
CA VAL A 118 -4.23 -2.01 -15.81
C VAL A 118 -3.63 -3.21 -15.10
N ARG A 119 -3.58 -3.18 -13.77
CA ARG A 119 -3.09 -4.29 -12.93
C ARG A 119 -3.97 -4.48 -11.70
N THR A 120 -4.07 -5.71 -11.24
CA THR A 120 -4.67 -6.03 -9.94
C THR A 120 -3.56 -6.37 -8.94
N LEU A 121 -3.69 -5.83 -7.73
CA LEU A 121 -2.91 -6.22 -6.55
C LEU A 121 -3.83 -6.76 -5.45
N ALA A 122 -5.00 -7.25 -5.83
CA ALA A 122 -5.95 -7.81 -4.91
C ALA A 122 -5.51 -9.21 -4.45
N TRP A 123 -5.84 -9.54 -3.20
CA TRP A 123 -5.58 -10.85 -2.63
C TRP A 123 -6.81 -11.36 -1.89
N SER A 124 -7.13 -12.65 -2.04
CA SER A 124 -8.29 -13.24 -1.38
C SER A 124 -8.22 -13.06 0.14
N ALA A 125 -9.35 -12.64 0.73
CA ALA A 125 -9.50 -12.39 2.16
C ALA A 125 -8.61 -11.27 2.75
N ASP A 126 -8.05 -10.38 1.92
CA ASP A 126 -7.45 -9.15 2.45
C ASP A 126 -8.52 -8.23 3.07
N GLU A 127 -8.19 -7.65 4.21
CA GLU A 127 -8.90 -6.57 4.88
C GLU A 127 -7.96 -5.39 5.10
N VAL A 128 -8.47 -4.29 5.67
CA VAL A 128 -7.65 -3.11 5.96
C VAL A 128 -6.54 -3.45 6.96
N ASP A 129 -6.84 -4.28 7.97
CA ASP A 129 -5.91 -4.64 9.05
C ASP A 129 -5.38 -6.08 8.98
N LEU A 130 -5.95 -6.93 8.10
CA LEU A 130 -5.61 -8.34 7.97
C LEU A 130 -5.14 -8.65 6.55
N MET A 131 -3.93 -9.17 6.43
CA MET A 131 -3.32 -9.55 5.16
C MET A 131 -2.87 -11.01 5.29
N PRO A 132 -3.75 -12.01 5.06
CA PRO A 132 -3.45 -13.43 5.27
C PRO A 132 -2.53 -14.02 4.17
N ARG A 133 -1.63 -13.21 3.63
CA ARG A 133 -0.73 -13.57 2.53
C ARG A 133 0.47 -14.34 3.10
N PRO A 134 1.02 -15.33 2.36
CA PRO A 134 2.29 -15.96 2.75
C PRO A 134 3.40 -14.92 2.87
N THR A 135 4.27 -15.05 3.88
CA THR A 135 5.51 -14.27 3.97
C THR A 135 6.52 -14.86 2.99
N ASN A 136 6.80 -14.13 1.92
CA ASN A 136 7.72 -14.49 0.85
C ASN A 136 9.05 -13.77 0.95
#